data_AF-A0A7S0TYX6-F1
#
_entry.id   AF-A0A7S0TYX6-F1
#
_cell.length_a   1.000
_cell.length_b   1.000
_cell.length_c   1.000
_cell.angle_alpha   90.00
_cell.angle_beta   90.00
_cell.angle_gamma   90.00
#
_symmetry.space_group_name_H-M   'P 1'
#
loop_
_entity.id
_entity.type
_entity.pdbx_description
1 polymer ?
#
loop_
_entity_poly.entity_id
_entity_poly.type
_entity_poly.pdbx_seq_one_letter_code
_entity_poly.pdbx_strand_id
1 'polypeptide(L)'
;GGGGGEASDSDITISFRPKMPLMAAETVQLVLGEFESSIDFIERSVQSIPQGAFACASWSEALKQLTLTLGSDIAADQQVTVLLPATAGLRRIAPAGPPA
;
A
#
# COMPACT_ATOMS: atom_id res chain seq x y z
N GLY A 1 -4.61 13.49 -31.56
CA GLY A 1 -3.85 12.24 -31.32
C GLY A 1 -3.89 11.97 -29.85
N GLY A 2 -4.40 10.80 -29.46
CA GLY A 2 -4.77 10.46 -28.09
C GLY A 2 -3.58 10.42 -27.12
N GLY A 3 -3.80 10.97 -25.92
CA GLY A 3 -2.84 10.95 -24.82
C GLY A 3 -2.70 9.53 -24.27
N GLY A 4 -1.51 8.96 -24.43
CA GLY A 4 -1.08 7.86 -23.60
C GLY A 4 -0.94 8.38 -22.18
N GLY A 5 -1.80 7.93 -21.27
CA GLY A 5 -1.60 8.14 -19.85
C GLY A 5 -0.41 7.31 -19.41
N GLU A 6 0.77 7.91 -19.40
CA GLU A 6 1.91 7.37 -18.65
C GLU A 6 1.45 7.19 -17.21
N ALA A 7 1.61 5.98 -16.66
CA ALA A 7 1.39 5.76 -15.24
C ALA A 7 2.41 6.63 -14.49
N SER A 8 1.97 7.77 -13.99
CA SER A 8 2.82 8.63 -13.15
C SER A 8 2.98 7.96 -11.80
N ASP A 9 4.21 7.62 -11.44
CA ASP A 9 4.54 7.15 -10.09
C ASP A 9 3.94 8.14 -9.08
N SER A 10 3.06 7.64 -8.22
CA SER A 10 2.29 8.43 -7.27
C SER A 10 2.36 7.75 -5.92
N ASP A 11 2.41 8.55 -4.86
CA ASP A 11 2.35 8.01 -3.52
C ASP A 11 1.00 7.32 -3.27
N ILE A 12 1.02 6.21 -2.55
CA ILE A 12 -0.18 5.48 -2.14
C ILE A 12 -0.43 5.78 -0.66
N THR A 13 -1.56 6.42 -0.39
CA THR A 13 -2.03 6.68 0.98
C THR A 13 -3.13 5.70 1.35
N ILE A 14 -2.92 4.96 2.44
CA ILE A 14 -3.89 4.01 3.00
C ILE A 14 -4.32 4.55 4.35
N SER A 15 -5.63 4.66 4.59
CA SER A 15 -6.16 5.12 5.88
C SER A 15 -7.27 4.21 6.36
N PHE A 16 -7.21 3.80 7.62
CA PHE A 16 -8.21 2.92 8.22
C PHE A 16 -8.28 3.13 9.74
N ARG A 17 -9.29 2.50 10.34
CA ARG A 17 -9.53 2.51 11.79
C ARG A 17 -9.88 1.08 12.24
N PRO A 18 -9.00 0.37 12.94
CA PRO A 18 -9.23 -1.03 13.30
C PRO A 18 -10.33 -1.12 14.36
N LYS A 19 -11.15 -2.18 14.33
CA LYS A 19 -12.25 -2.40 15.29
C LYS A 19 -11.86 -3.20 16.53
N MET A 20 -10.63 -3.69 16.55
CA MET A 20 -9.98 -4.34 17.67
C MET A 20 -8.54 -3.82 17.79
N PRO A 21 -7.90 -3.96 18.95
CA PRO A 21 -6.48 -3.66 19.06
C PRO A 21 -5.67 -4.52 18.09
N LEU A 22 -4.62 -3.93 17.50
CA LEU A 22 -3.62 -4.63 16.73
C LEU A 22 -2.29 -4.57 17.47
N MET A 23 -1.54 -5.65 17.46
CA MET A 23 -0.27 -5.77 18.18
C MET A 23 0.92 -5.59 17.25
N ALA A 24 2.05 -5.15 17.79
CA ALA A 24 3.31 -5.09 17.06
C ALA A 24 3.64 -6.46 16.41
N ALA A 25 4.25 -6.41 15.22
CA ALA A 25 4.54 -7.57 14.35
C ALA A 25 3.33 -8.27 13.73
N GLU A 26 2.08 -7.88 14.02
CA GLU A 26 0.94 -8.30 13.22
C GLU A 26 0.99 -7.68 11.82
N THR A 27 0.14 -8.19 10.92
CA THR A 27 0.08 -7.71 9.53
C THR A 27 -1.33 -7.33 9.13
N VAL A 28 -1.44 -6.29 8.30
CA VAL A 28 -2.64 -5.90 7.58
C VAL A 28 -2.41 -6.18 6.10
N GLN A 29 -3.30 -6.96 5.49
CA GLN A 29 -3.19 -7.34 4.08
C GLN A 29 -4.27 -6.68 3.24
N LEU A 30 -3.87 -6.12 2.11
CA LEU A 30 -4.74 -5.45 1.15
C LEU A 30 -4.54 -6.11 -0.22
N VAL A 31 -5.63 -6.62 -0.81
CA VAL A 31 -5.61 -7.12 -2.19
C VAL A 31 -5.92 -5.95 -3.12
N LEU A 32 -4.95 -5.59 -3.97
CA LEU A 32 -5.00 -4.44 -4.87
C LEU A 32 -4.91 -4.93 -6.32
N GLY A 33 -5.99 -5.52 -6.84
CA GLY A 33 -6.00 -6.18 -8.16
C GLY A 33 -5.70 -5.27 -9.36
N GLU A 34 -5.91 -3.96 -9.21
CA GLU A 34 -5.64 -2.95 -10.25
C GLU A 34 -4.28 -2.26 -10.07
N PHE A 35 -3.40 -2.81 -9.24
CA PHE A 35 -2.04 -2.34 -9.05
C PHE A 35 -1.03 -3.37 -9.54
N GLU A 36 0.14 -2.90 -9.96
CA GLU A 36 1.24 -3.73 -10.42
C GLU A 36 2.59 -3.14 -10.01
N SER A 37 3.57 -4.03 -9.89
CA SER A 37 4.99 -3.74 -9.81
C SER A 37 5.73 -4.65 -10.77
N SER A 38 6.93 -4.27 -11.20
CA SER A 38 7.78 -5.17 -12.00
C SER A 38 8.34 -6.34 -11.18
N ILE A 39 8.42 -6.19 -9.86
CA ILE A 39 8.98 -7.18 -8.92
C ILE A 39 8.23 -7.15 -7.58
N ASP A 40 8.35 -8.24 -6.83
CA ASP A 40 8.09 -8.25 -5.40
C ASP A 40 9.09 -7.34 -4.69
N PHE A 41 8.64 -6.61 -3.66
CA PHE A 41 9.51 -5.70 -2.92
C PHE A 41 9.17 -5.63 -1.44
N ILE A 42 10.11 -5.10 -0.66
CA ILE A 42 9.92 -4.71 0.73
C ILE A 42 10.39 -3.26 0.88
N GLU A 43 9.47 -2.36 1.23
CA GLU A 43 9.73 -0.96 1.54
C GLU A 43 9.82 -0.77 3.06
N ARG A 44 10.95 -0.25 3.54
CA ARG A 44 11.21 0.02 4.97
C ARG A 44 11.07 1.49 5.33
N SER A 45 10.97 2.37 4.34
CA SER A 45 10.83 3.82 4.47
C SER A 45 9.37 4.24 4.49
N VAL A 46 8.46 3.33 4.85
CA VAL A 46 7.04 3.64 5.00
C VAL A 46 6.84 4.68 6.08
N GLN A 47 6.04 5.69 5.79
CA GLN A 47 5.67 6.70 6.78
C GLN A 47 4.28 6.40 7.31
N SER A 48 4.03 6.68 8.59
CA SER A 48 2.72 6.45 9.18
C SER A 48 2.33 7.54 10.19
N ILE A 49 1.03 7.68 10.39
CA ILE A 49 0.43 8.48 11.46
C ILE A 49 -0.47 7.53 12.27
N PRO A 50 -0.20 7.28 13.57
CA PRO A 50 0.95 7.79 14.32
C PRO A 50 2.29 7.28 13.79
N GLN A 51 3.35 8.02 14.07
CA GLN A 51 4.72 7.66 13.65
C GLN A 51 5.12 6.32 14.27
N GLY A 52 5.66 5.41 13.45
CA GLY A 52 6.11 4.08 13.90
C GLY A 52 5.02 3.02 13.98
N ALA A 53 3.76 3.35 13.67
CA ALA A 53 2.66 2.38 13.60
C ALA A 53 2.98 1.20 12.67
N PHE A 54 3.68 1.47 11.56
CA PHE A 54 4.11 0.46 10.60
C PHE A 54 5.64 0.46 10.46
N ALA A 55 6.22 -0.73 10.47
CA ALA A 55 7.66 -0.95 10.34
C ALA A 55 8.09 -1.11 8.87
N CYS A 56 7.26 -1.77 8.07
CA CYS A 56 7.52 -1.96 6.64
C CYS A 56 6.23 -2.30 5.88
N ALA A 57 6.31 -2.20 4.56
CA ALA A 57 5.34 -2.74 3.62
C ALA A 57 6.04 -3.71 2.68
N SER A 58 5.33 -4.75 2.23
CA SER A 58 5.81 -5.66 1.19
C SER A 58 4.73 -5.93 0.17
N TRP A 59 5.11 -5.94 -1.10
CA TRP A 59 4.22 -6.26 -2.21
C TRP A 59 4.53 -7.63 -2.77
N SER A 60 3.49 -8.40 -3.05
CA SER A 60 3.54 -9.62 -3.86
C SER A 60 2.78 -9.39 -5.16
N GLU A 61 3.49 -9.40 -6.28
CA GLU A 61 2.93 -9.21 -7.62
C GLU A 61 2.07 -10.40 -8.02
N ALA A 62 2.49 -11.62 -7.68
CA ALA A 62 1.76 -12.85 -7.96
C ALA A 62 0.39 -12.89 -7.25
N LEU A 63 0.31 -12.37 -6.02
CA LEU A 63 -0.92 -12.33 -5.23
C LEU A 63 -1.70 -11.01 -5.37
N LYS A 64 -1.11 -10.02 -6.04
CA LYS A 64 -1.62 -8.64 -6.07
C LYS A 64 -1.93 -8.13 -4.67
N GLN A 65 -1.02 -8.38 -3.74
CA GLN A 65 -1.23 -8.18 -2.31
C GLN A 65 -0.16 -7.27 -1.69
N LEU A 66 -0.61 -6.21 -1.03
CA LEU A 66 0.20 -5.36 -0.17
C LEU A 66 0.04 -5.83 1.28
N THR A 67 1.14 -6.22 1.91
CA THR A 67 1.20 -6.57 3.33
C THR A 67 1.89 -5.45 4.09
N LEU A 68 1.22 -4.90 5.10
CA LEU A 68 1.74 -3.86 5.99
C LEU A 68 2.04 -4.50 7.35
N THR A 69 3.28 -4.43 7.81
CA THR A 69 3.69 -5.02 9.11
C THR A 69 3.73 -3.95 10.19
N LEU A 70 3.03 -4.19 11.30
CA LEU A 70 2.95 -3.25 12.40
C LEU A 70 4.29 -3.11 13.13
N GLY A 71 4.69 -1.87 13.40
CA GLY A 71 5.87 -1.52 14.18
C GLY A 71 5.58 -1.24 15.64
N SER A 72 4.34 -0.90 15.97
CA SER A 72 3.86 -0.68 17.34
C SER A 72 2.41 -1.13 17.48
N ASP A 73 1.96 -1.27 18.72
CA ASP A 73 0.56 -1.53 19.02
C ASP A 73 -0.32 -0.36 18.54
N ILE A 74 -1.52 -0.69 18.06
CA ILE A 74 -2.53 0.25 17.59
C ILE A 74 -3.83 -0.05 18.35
N ALA A 75 -4.35 0.96 19.04
CA ALA A 75 -5.59 0.78 19.80
C ALA A 75 -6.80 0.59 18.87
N ALA A 76 -7.82 -0.10 19.38
CA ALA A 76 -9.12 -0.13 18.73
C ALA A 76 -9.63 1.30 18.48
N ASP A 77 -10.28 1.49 17.35
CA ASP A 77 -10.78 2.77 16.87
C ASP A 77 -9.72 3.87 16.73
N GLN A 78 -8.42 3.59 16.76
CA GLN A 78 -7.39 4.59 16.47
C GLN A 78 -7.33 4.87 14.96
N GLN A 79 -7.32 6.14 14.56
CA GLN A 79 -7.09 6.49 13.16
C GLN A 79 -5.64 6.19 12.79
N VAL A 80 -5.44 5.48 11.69
CA VAL A 80 -4.13 5.20 11.15
C VAL A 80 -4.07 5.59 9.69
N THR A 81 -2.94 6.19 9.31
CA THR A 81 -2.62 6.50 7.92
C THR A 81 -1.22 5.99 7.62
N VAL A 82 -1.05 5.36 6.46
CA VAL A 82 0.23 4.87 5.93
C VAL A 82 0.46 5.49 4.57
N LEU A 83 1.67 6.01 4.37
CA LEU A 83 2.15 6.53 3.09
C LEU A 83 3.22 5.57 2.55
N LEU A 84 2.89 4.92 1.44
CA LEU A 84 3.85 4.18 0.64
C LEU A 84 4.35 5.13 -0.47
N PRO A 85 5.65 5.46 -0.49
CA PRO A 85 6.17 6.41 -1.46
C PRO A 85 6.12 5.87 -2.89
N ALA A 86 5.97 6.76 -3.86
CA ALA A 86 6.00 6.45 -5.29
C ALA A 86 7.26 5.66 -5.69
N THR A 87 8.39 5.90 -5.01
CA THR A 87 9.67 5.21 -5.22
C THR A 87 9.64 3.71 -4.91
N ALA A 88 8.60 3.22 -4.24
CA ALA A 88 8.41 1.78 -4.02
C ALA A 88 8.07 1.02 -5.31
N GLY A 89 7.68 1.73 -6.38
CA GLY A 89 7.44 1.14 -7.71
C GLY A 89 6.09 0.46 -7.91
N LEU A 90 5.16 0.64 -6.96
CA LEU A 90 3.77 0.17 -7.08
C LEU A 90 2.93 1.22 -7.81
N ARG A 91 2.35 0.84 -8.95
CA ARG A 91 1.57 1.75 -9.81
C ARG A 91 0.18 1.18 -10.10
N ARG A 92 -0.78 2.05 -10.40
CA ARG A 92 -2.12 1.64 -10.86
C ARG A 92 -2.07 1.28 -12.35
N ILE A 93 -2.68 0.17 -12.71
CA ILE A 93 -2.87 -0.25 -14.09
C ILE A 93 -3.93 0.68 -14.71
N ALA A 94 -3.68 1.20 -15.91
CA ALA A 94 -4.70 1.93 -16.64
C ALA A 94 -5.88 0.99 -16.94
N PRO A 95 -7.15 1.41 -16.76
CA PRO A 95 -8.27 0.58 -17.17
C PRO A 95 -8.11 0.23 -18.65
N ALA A 96 -8.30 -1.05 -18.99
CA ALA A 96 -8.32 -1.46 -20.38
C ALA A 96 -9.30 -0.56 -21.14
N GLY A 97 -8.83 0.12 -22.18
CA GLY A 97 -9.69 0.95 -23.01
C GLY A 97 -10.89 0.14 -23.51
N PRO A 98 -12.03 0.78 -23.82
CA PRO A 98 -13.18 0.06 -24.35
C PRO A 98 -12.76 -0.74 -25.60
N PRO A 99 -13.26 -1.97 -25.79
CA PRO A 99 -13.03 -2.70 -27.03
C PRO A 99 -13.53 -1.87 -28.21
N ALA A 100 -12.71 -1.84 -29.27
CA ALA A 100 -12.97 -1.09 -30.51
C ALA A 100 -14.25 -1.52 -31.22
#